data_AF-A0A9W4K6U2-F1
#
_entry.id   AF-A0A9W4K6U2-F1
#
_cell.length_a   1.000
_cell.length_b   1.000
_cell.length_c   1.000
_cell.angle_alpha   90.00
_cell.angle_beta   90.00
_cell.angle_gamma   90.00
#
_symmetry.space_group_name_H-M   'P 1'
#
loop_
_entity.id
_entity.type
_entity.pdbx_description
1 polymer ?
#
loop_
_entity_poly.entity_id
_entity_poly.type
_entity_poly.pdbx_seq_one_letter_code
_entity_poly.pdbx_strand_id
1 'polypeptide(L)'
;MAWAGTSTYKPTAGAGKQGDQAFLPPARCPNGLPSGSWPTFVIEAGVSESLSRLREDARGWFVISEGQVRIVIIISIKSTNITFERWQLAPSNAPRPLTRAYLSPLCAQNPNIPPLTIQPITTQQPDSVQEVYVEPNRVVGAPLVIPFVAIHDRVPGPGEHDILIDAQNFLEITEKLF
;
A
#
# COMPACT_ATOMS: atom_id res chain seq x y z
N MET A 1 -7.94 -17.46 -1.65
CA MET A 1 -7.20 -16.29 -1.13
C MET A 1 -5.76 -16.73 -0.92
N ALA A 2 -4.77 -15.96 -1.39
CA ALA A 2 -3.36 -16.32 -1.23
C ALA A 2 -2.59 -15.13 -0.67
N TRP A 3 -2.01 -15.31 0.52
CA TRP A 3 -0.96 -14.45 1.05
C TRP A 3 0.37 -15.05 0.62
N ALA A 4 1.26 -14.23 0.06
CA ALA A 4 2.55 -14.68 -0.42
C ALA A 4 3.66 -13.80 0.17
N GLY A 5 4.38 -14.34 1.16
CA GLY A 5 5.60 -13.71 1.71
C GLY A 5 6.90 -14.21 1.04
N THR A 6 6.83 -15.24 0.21
CA THR A 6 8.00 -15.88 -0.46
C THR A 6 7.93 -15.86 -1.99
N SER A 7 6.94 -15.18 -2.57
CA SER A 7 6.77 -15.13 -4.03
C SER A 7 7.48 -13.93 -4.64
N THR A 8 8.38 -14.20 -5.58
CA THR A 8 8.99 -13.15 -6.41
C THR A 8 8.09 -12.83 -7.61
N TYR A 9 7.58 -11.60 -7.68
CA TYR A 9 6.81 -11.11 -8.81
C TYR A 9 7.74 -10.61 -9.91
N LYS A 10 7.65 -11.21 -11.09
CA LYS A 10 8.59 -10.96 -12.18
C LYS A 10 7.93 -10.12 -13.28
N PRO A 11 8.54 -8.99 -13.68
CA PRO A 11 8.14 -8.28 -14.89
C PRO A 11 8.51 -9.08 -16.14
N THR A 12 7.97 -8.70 -17.30
CA THR A 12 8.30 -9.31 -18.60
C THR A 12 9.80 -9.17 -18.94
N ALA A 13 10.45 -8.10 -18.45
CA ALA A 13 11.89 -7.89 -18.55
C ALA A 13 12.43 -7.24 -17.26
N GLY A 14 13.61 -7.66 -16.78
CA GLY A 14 14.26 -7.15 -15.57
C GLY A 14 14.19 -8.09 -14.37
N ALA A 15 14.73 -7.65 -13.23
CA ALA A 15 14.68 -8.39 -11.97
C ALA A 15 13.28 -8.30 -11.36
N GLY A 16 12.81 -9.39 -10.74
CA GLY A 16 11.55 -9.38 -9.99
C GLY A 16 11.68 -8.71 -8.62
N LYS A 17 10.54 -8.41 -8.00
CA LYS A 17 10.47 -7.88 -6.63
C LYS A 17 9.64 -8.82 -5.75
N GLN A 18 10.02 -8.95 -4.49
CA GLN A 18 9.31 -9.70 -3.47
C GLN A 18 9.05 -8.75 -2.31
N GLY A 19 7.82 -8.75 -1.80
CA GLY A 19 7.47 -7.96 -0.62
C GLY A 19 7.46 -8.85 0.61
N ASP A 20 7.59 -8.25 1.79
CA ASP A 20 7.49 -8.99 3.05
C ASP A 20 6.14 -9.69 3.18
N GLN A 21 5.06 -9.00 2.78
CA GLN A 21 3.75 -9.59 2.57
C GLN A 21 3.10 -9.00 1.33
N ALA A 22 2.42 -9.84 0.55
CA ALA A 22 1.66 -9.41 -0.60
C ALA A 22 0.33 -10.17 -0.70
N PHE A 23 -0.71 -9.44 -1.13
CA PHE A 23 -2.04 -9.97 -1.35
C PHE A 23 -2.38 -9.97 -2.84
N LEU A 24 -2.80 -11.15 -3.33
CA LEU A 24 -3.35 -11.31 -4.67
C LEU A 24 -4.83 -11.63 -4.59
N PRO A 25 -5.70 -10.80 -5.21
CA PRO A 25 -7.11 -11.11 -5.29
C PRO A 25 -7.32 -12.30 -6.24
N PRO A 26 -8.33 -13.17 -5.96
CA PRO A 26 -8.62 -14.34 -6.78
C PRO A 26 -8.76 -14.05 -8.28
N ALA A 27 -9.28 -12.87 -8.64
CA ALA A 27 -9.43 -12.44 -10.03
C ALA A 27 -8.11 -12.36 -10.81
N ARG A 28 -6.98 -12.13 -10.14
CA ARG A 28 -5.63 -12.09 -10.73
C ARG A 28 -4.93 -13.45 -10.74
N CYS A 29 -5.46 -14.43 -10.02
CA CYS A 29 -4.85 -15.75 -9.84
C CYS A 29 -5.88 -16.89 -9.95
N PRO A 30 -6.71 -16.93 -11.03
CA PRO A 30 -7.81 -17.90 -11.11
C PRO A 30 -7.34 -19.36 -11.11
N ASN A 31 -6.11 -19.62 -11.58
CA ASN A 31 -5.52 -20.95 -11.72
C ASN A 31 -4.14 -21.07 -11.03
N GLY A 32 -3.89 -20.33 -9.94
CA GLY A 32 -2.56 -20.19 -9.32
C GLY A 32 -1.93 -18.83 -9.65
N LEU A 33 -0.61 -18.66 -9.47
CA LEU A 33 0.09 -17.40 -9.79
C LEU A 33 0.61 -17.42 -11.25
N PRO A 34 -0.11 -16.88 -12.25
CA PRO A 34 0.43 -16.74 -13.59
C PRO A 34 1.69 -15.88 -13.58
N SER A 35 2.65 -16.23 -14.43
CA SER A 35 3.77 -15.35 -14.78
C SER A 35 3.24 -13.96 -15.16
N GLY A 36 3.76 -12.91 -14.52
CA GLY A 36 3.36 -11.52 -14.76
C GLY A 36 2.14 -11.04 -13.96
N SER A 37 1.57 -11.85 -13.06
CA SER A 37 0.52 -11.39 -12.15
C SER A 37 1.12 -10.57 -11.02
N TRP A 38 0.51 -9.41 -10.74
CA TRP A 38 0.96 -8.51 -9.68
C TRP A 38 -0.03 -8.50 -8.50
N PRO A 39 0.46 -8.37 -7.25
CA PRO A 39 -0.42 -8.11 -6.12
C PRO A 39 -1.15 -6.79 -6.28
N THR A 40 -2.29 -6.65 -5.61
CA THR A 40 -2.98 -5.36 -5.44
C THR A 40 -2.46 -4.61 -4.23
N PHE A 41 -2.01 -5.35 -3.21
CA PHE A 41 -1.62 -4.82 -1.91
C PHE A 41 -0.32 -5.45 -1.45
N VAL A 42 0.60 -4.61 -0.97
CA VAL A 42 1.92 -5.02 -0.49
C VAL A 42 2.21 -4.34 0.85
N ILE A 43 2.89 -5.06 1.74
CA ILE A 43 3.47 -4.54 2.97
C ILE A 43 4.99 -4.70 2.88
N GLU A 44 5.73 -3.65 3.22
CA GLU A 44 7.19 -3.66 3.43
C GLU A 44 7.48 -3.13 4.83
N ALA A 45 8.31 -3.82 5.61
CA ALA A 45 8.61 -3.47 6.99
C ALA A 45 10.12 -3.49 7.27
N GLY A 46 10.62 -2.45 7.95
CA GLY A 46 12.04 -2.31 8.26
C GLY A 46 12.30 -1.85 9.69
N VAL A 47 13.15 -2.57 10.42
CA VAL A 47 13.58 -2.26 11.82
C VAL A 47 14.84 -1.39 11.86
N SER A 48 15.76 -1.58 10.90
CA SER A 48 17.00 -0.79 10.79
C SER A 48 17.09 -0.04 9.46
N GLU A 49 16.09 -0.22 8.60
CA GLU A 49 16.02 0.46 7.32
C GLU A 49 15.49 1.89 7.52
N SER A 50 16.11 2.85 6.82
CA SER A 50 15.64 4.23 6.87
C SER A 50 14.25 4.34 6.24
N LEU A 51 13.39 5.20 6.80
CA LEU A 51 12.08 5.50 6.21
C LEU A 51 12.20 5.95 4.74
N SER A 52 13.25 6.70 4.39
CA SER A 52 13.53 7.10 3.01
C SER A 52 13.68 5.90 2.08
N ARG A 53 14.33 4.83 2.54
CA ARG A 53 14.53 3.61 1.75
C ARG A 53 13.24 2.81 1.58
N LEU A 54 12.46 2.63 2.64
CA LEU A 54 11.12 2.02 2.54
C LEU A 54 10.21 2.79 1.56
N ARG A 55 10.29 4.13 1.55
CA ARG A 55 9.57 4.95 0.56
C ARG A 55 10.09 4.73 -0.87
N GLU A 56 11.36 4.42 -1.08
CA GLU A 56 11.87 3.99 -2.40
C GLU A 56 11.28 2.63 -2.78
N ASP A 57 11.17 1.70 -1.84
CA ASP A 57 10.55 0.39 -2.09
C ASP A 57 9.07 0.51 -2.47
N ALA A 58 8.32 1.37 -1.78
CA ALA A 58 6.94 1.69 -2.15
C ALA A 58 6.85 2.22 -3.59
N ARG A 59 7.71 3.18 -3.96
CA ARG A 59 7.76 3.70 -5.35
C ARG A 59 8.10 2.60 -6.35
N GLY A 60 9.06 1.75 -6.00
CA GLY A 60 9.51 0.63 -6.82
C GLY A 60 8.38 -0.34 -7.19
N TRP A 61 7.48 -0.64 -6.25
CA TRP A 61 6.30 -1.48 -6.51
C TRP A 61 5.37 -0.92 -7.58
N PHE A 62 5.09 0.38 -7.56
CA PHE A 62 4.22 0.99 -8.57
C PHE A 62 4.87 0.99 -9.95
N VAL A 63 6.18 1.27 -10.01
CA VAL A 63 6.93 1.30 -11.27
C VAL A 63 7.01 -0.08 -11.89
N ILE A 64 7.46 -1.09 -11.12
CA ILE A 64 7.69 -2.44 -11.66
C ILE A 64 6.40 -3.15 -12.06
N SER A 65 5.28 -2.81 -11.40
CA SER A 65 3.95 -3.38 -11.69
C SER A 65 3.13 -2.58 -12.69
N GLU A 66 3.64 -1.45 -13.20
CA GLU A 66 2.91 -0.49 -14.04
C GLU A 66 1.58 -0.03 -13.40
N GLY A 67 1.59 0.15 -12.07
CA GLY A 67 0.44 0.57 -11.28
C GLY A 67 -0.58 -0.53 -10.98
N GLN A 68 -0.28 -1.80 -11.30
CA GLN A 68 -1.14 -2.92 -10.91
C GLN A 68 -1.15 -3.14 -9.39
N VAL A 69 -0.04 -2.86 -8.70
CA VAL A 69 -0.06 -2.65 -7.24
C VAL A 69 -0.82 -1.36 -6.96
N ARG A 70 -1.89 -1.46 -6.18
CA ARG A 70 -2.81 -0.35 -5.88
C ARG A 70 -2.40 0.39 -4.63
N ILE A 71 -1.93 -0.35 -3.63
CA ILE A 71 -1.58 0.16 -2.30
C ILE A 71 -0.30 -0.53 -1.84
N VAL A 72 0.63 0.27 -1.31
CA VAL A 72 1.76 -0.23 -0.52
C VAL A 72 1.67 0.36 0.87
N ILE A 73 1.73 -0.49 1.89
CA ILE A 73 1.92 -0.05 3.27
C ILE A 73 3.39 -0.24 3.62
N ILE A 74 4.05 0.84 4.03
CA ILE A 74 5.39 0.72 4.62
C ILE A 74 5.30 0.86 6.13
N ILE A 75 6.12 0.09 6.84
CA ILE A 75 6.19 0.08 8.30
C ILE A 75 7.64 0.32 8.72
N SER A 76 7.94 1.53 9.19
CA SER A 76 9.24 1.85 9.78
C SER A 76 9.18 1.66 11.28
N ILE A 77 9.93 0.67 11.78
CA ILE A 77 9.98 0.32 13.20
C ILE A 77 11.26 0.91 13.78
N LYS A 78 11.12 1.71 14.83
CA LYS A 78 12.24 2.25 15.61
C LYS A 78 12.01 1.95 17.09
N SER A 79 13.06 2.04 17.89
CA SER A 79 12.99 1.77 19.34
C SER A 79 12.01 2.67 20.10
N THR A 80 11.64 3.83 19.56
CA THR A 80 10.77 4.80 20.24
C THR A 80 9.42 5.01 19.56
N ASN A 81 9.28 4.63 18.30
CA ASN A 81 8.08 4.86 17.51
C ASN A 81 8.02 3.94 16.30
N ILE A 82 6.80 3.71 15.82
CA ILE A 82 6.53 2.96 14.61
C ILE A 82 5.71 3.86 13.69
N THR A 83 6.14 3.98 12.44
CA THR A 83 5.45 4.77 11.41
C THR A 83 4.86 3.85 10.36
N PHE A 84 3.58 4.01 10.09
CA PHE A 84 2.89 3.37 8.97
C PHE A 84 2.59 4.45 7.93
N GLU A 85 2.90 4.19 6.66
CA GLU A 85 2.46 5.05 5.56
C GLU A 85 1.71 4.24 4.51
N ARG A 86 0.53 4.74 4.11
CA ARG A 86 -0.23 4.21 2.98
C ARG A 86 0.14 4.98 1.73
N TRP A 87 0.82 4.29 0.83
CA TRP A 87 1.21 4.81 -0.47
C TRP A 87 0.23 4.37 -1.54
N GLN A 88 -0.05 5.29 -2.48
CA GLN A 88 -0.76 4.99 -3.72
C GLN A 88 -0.33 5.93 -4.85
N LEU A 89 -0.75 5.62 -6.07
CA LEU A 89 -0.62 6.54 -7.20
C LEU A 89 -1.70 7.63 -7.15
N ALA A 90 -1.33 8.87 -7.44
CA ALA A 90 -2.30 9.90 -7.75
C ALA A 90 -3.02 9.61 -9.08
N PRO A 91 -4.24 10.14 -9.30
CA PRO A 91 -4.95 10.03 -10.56
C PRO A 91 -4.07 10.39 -11.78
N SER A 92 -4.24 9.68 -12.89
CA SER A 92 -3.40 9.88 -14.10
C SER A 92 -3.52 11.27 -14.71
N ASN A 93 -4.64 11.97 -14.43
CA ASN A 93 -4.89 13.35 -14.83
C ASN A 93 -4.50 14.38 -13.74
N ALA A 94 -3.86 13.97 -12.66
CA ALA A 94 -3.38 14.87 -11.62
C ALA A 94 -2.34 15.87 -12.17
N PRO A 95 -2.29 17.11 -11.64
CA PRO A 95 -1.27 18.07 -12.03
C PRO A 95 0.13 17.52 -11.76
N ARG A 96 1.10 17.93 -12.57
CA ARG A 96 2.51 17.58 -12.42
C ARG A 96 3.35 18.86 -12.30
N PRO A 97 4.07 19.08 -11.18
CA PRO A 97 4.15 18.20 -10.01
C PRO A 97 2.87 18.19 -9.17
N LEU A 98 2.69 17.15 -8.36
CA LEU A 98 1.69 17.17 -7.29
C LEU A 98 1.96 18.35 -6.36
N THR A 99 0.91 19.08 -6.02
CA THR A 99 0.96 20.19 -5.07
C THR A 99 0.19 19.84 -3.82
N ARG A 100 0.56 20.44 -2.69
CA ARG A 100 -0.18 20.29 -1.43
C ARG A 100 -1.67 20.69 -1.58
N ALA A 101 -1.96 21.70 -2.39
CA ALA A 101 -3.32 22.15 -2.66
C ALA A 101 -4.17 21.08 -3.38
N TYR A 102 -3.55 20.25 -4.23
CA TYR A 102 -4.21 19.13 -4.87
C TYR A 102 -4.31 17.89 -3.95
N LEU A 103 -3.26 17.60 -3.20
CA LEU A 103 -3.20 16.43 -2.31
C LEU A 103 -4.14 16.55 -1.11
N SER A 104 -4.27 17.74 -0.51
CA SER A 104 -5.11 17.92 0.69
C SER A 104 -6.56 17.44 0.51
N PRO A 105 -7.30 17.85 -0.55
CA PRO A 105 -8.64 17.33 -0.77
C PRO A 105 -8.66 15.86 -1.21
N LEU A 106 -7.62 15.37 -1.90
CA LEU A 106 -7.51 13.97 -2.30
C LEU A 106 -7.37 13.05 -1.07
N CYS A 107 -6.47 13.40 -0.14
CA CYS A 107 -6.25 12.63 1.08
C CYS A 107 -7.45 12.68 2.04
N ALA A 108 -8.28 13.72 1.95
CA ALA A 108 -9.50 13.86 2.75
C ALA A 108 -10.70 13.04 2.20
N GLN A 109 -10.58 12.40 1.03
CA GLN A 109 -11.64 11.55 0.50
C GLN A 109 -11.86 10.32 1.38
N ASN A 110 -13.13 9.93 1.54
CA ASN A 110 -13.48 8.72 2.27
C ASN A 110 -14.55 7.92 1.51
N PRO A 111 -14.20 6.77 0.89
CA PRO A 111 -12.86 6.20 0.82
C PRO A 111 -11.95 6.94 -0.18
N ASN A 112 -10.68 7.14 0.17
CA ASN A 112 -9.64 7.59 -0.76
C ASN A 112 -9.17 6.39 -1.60
N ILE A 113 -9.87 6.14 -2.71
CA ILE A 113 -9.62 5.00 -3.59
C ILE A 113 -8.50 5.35 -4.59
N PRO A 114 -7.45 4.52 -4.70
CA PRO A 114 -6.41 4.71 -5.72
C PRO A 114 -6.93 4.41 -7.13
N PRO A 115 -6.23 4.84 -8.20
CA PRO A 115 -6.53 4.41 -9.56
C PRO A 115 -6.59 2.88 -9.67
N LEU A 116 -7.71 2.37 -10.18
CA LEU A 116 -7.95 0.92 -10.37
C LEU A 116 -7.56 0.44 -11.78
N THR A 117 -6.77 1.22 -12.51
CA THR A 117 -6.30 0.95 -13.87
C THR A 117 -4.79 0.84 -13.93
N ILE A 118 -4.24 0.18 -14.94
CA ILE A 118 -2.81 0.27 -15.22
C ILE A 118 -2.45 1.74 -15.49
N GLN A 119 -1.30 2.18 -14.98
CA GLN A 119 -0.82 3.55 -15.13
C GLN A 119 0.61 3.52 -15.67
N PRO A 120 0.87 3.97 -16.91
CA PRO A 120 2.21 3.99 -17.48
C PRO A 120 3.17 4.79 -16.62
N ILE A 121 4.42 4.33 -16.51
CA ILE A 121 5.47 4.90 -15.64
C ILE A 121 5.57 6.42 -15.79
N THR A 122 5.48 6.95 -17.02
CA THR A 122 5.55 8.39 -17.33
C THR A 122 4.45 9.23 -16.69
N THR A 123 3.32 8.61 -16.35
CA THR A 123 2.17 9.27 -15.73
C THR A 123 2.09 9.04 -14.23
N GLN A 124 2.89 8.13 -13.67
CA GLN A 124 2.85 7.79 -12.25
C GLN A 124 3.37 8.95 -11.37
N GLN A 125 2.63 9.24 -10.31
CA GLN A 125 3.03 10.13 -9.22
C GLN A 125 2.64 9.46 -7.90
N PRO A 126 3.51 8.59 -7.33
CA PRO A 126 3.26 7.93 -6.05
C PRO A 126 3.39 8.93 -4.88
N ASP A 127 2.48 8.83 -3.92
CA ASP A 127 2.44 9.69 -2.74
C ASP A 127 1.93 8.95 -1.50
N SER A 128 2.35 9.42 -0.32
CA SER A 128 1.85 8.96 0.98
C SER A 128 0.54 9.68 1.28
N VAL A 129 -0.59 8.97 1.16
CA VAL A 129 -1.91 9.57 1.32
C VAL A 129 -2.47 9.48 2.73
N GLN A 130 -1.84 8.66 3.59
CA GLN A 130 -2.19 8.55 4.99
C GLN A 130 -0.99 8.06 5.80
N GLU A 131 -0.77 8.65 6.96
CA GLU A 131 0.32 8.30 7.86
C GLU A 131 -0.24 8.05 9.25
N VAL A 132 0.24 6.98 9.90
CA VAL A 132 -0.06 6.68 11.29
C VAL A 132 1.24 6.56 12.07
N TYR A 133 1.30 7.26 13.19
CA TYR A 133 2.43 7.25 14.10
C TYR A 133 2.00 6.59 15.41
N VAL A 134 2.76 5.58 15.82
CA VAL A 134 2.50 4.83 17.05
C VAL A 134 3.69 4.97 18.00
N GLU A 135 3.41 5.35 19.22
CA GLU A 135 4.28 5.39 20.39
C GLU A 135 3.60 4.56 21.50
N PRO A 136 4.30 4.11 22.56
CA PRO A 136 3.76 3.16 23.54
C PRO A 136 2.36 3.48 24.10
N ASN A 137 2.03 4.77 24.25
CA ASN A 137 0.75 5.22 24.80
C ASN A 137 0.01 6.19 23.87
N ARG A 138 0.40 6.29 22.59
CA ARG A 138 -0.15 7.31 21.69
C ARG A 138 -0.21 6.80 20.26
N VAL A 139 -1.37 6.93 19.64
CA VAL A 139 -1.58 6.72 18.21
C VAL A 139 -2.07 8.01 17.58
N VAL A 140 -1.41 8.46 16.51
CA VAL A 140 -1.77 9.66 15.75
C VAL A 140 -2.01 9.28 14.29
N GLY A 141 -3.09 9.79 13.69
CA GLY A 141 -3.42 9.56 12.28
C GLY A 141 -4.34 8.37 11.99
N ALA A 142 -4.69 7.58 13.02
CA ALA A 142 -5.71 6.54 12.93
C ALA A 142 -7.13 7.13 12.77
N PRO A 143 -8.08 6.39 12.16
CA PRO A 143 -7.93 5.04 11.61
C PRO A 143 -7.25 5.04 10.25
N LEU A 144 -6.45 4.01 9.96
CA LEU A 144 -5.97 3.75 8.60
C LEU A 144 -7.04 2.99 7.81
N VAL A 145 -7.38 3.49 6.63
CA VAL A 145 -8.43 2.89 5.78
C VAL A 145 -7.81 2.29 4.52
N ILE A 146 -8.07 1.01 4.27
CA ILE A 146 -7.66 0.30 3.06
C ILE A 146 -8.92 -0.06 2.26
N PRO A 147 -9.19 0.60 1.12
CA PRO A 147 -10.39 0.36 0.34
C PRO A 147 -10.50 -1.08 -0.17
N PHE A 148 -11.64 -1.72 0.07
CA PHE A 148 -11.92 -3.10 -0.33
C PHE A 148 -11.74 -3.28 -1.83
N VAL A 149 -12.32 -2.36 -2.60
CA VAL A 149 -12.30 -2.40 -4.08
C VAL A 149 -10.88 -2.33 -4.63
N ALA A 150 -9.97 -1.64 -3.93
CA ALA A 150 -8.58 -1.49 -4.35
C ALA A 150 -7.77 -2.77 -4.13
N ILE A 151 -8.05 -3.53 -3.08
CA ILE A 151 -7.31 -4.76 -2.80
C ILE A 151 -7.96 -5.98 -3.47
N HIS A 152 -9.29 -6.00 -3.68
CA HIS A 152 -10.01 -7.15 -4.21
C HIS A 152 -10.32 -7.10 -5.71
N ASP A 153 -10.13 -5.97 -6.39
CA ASP A 153 -10.49 -5.75 -7.81
C ASP A 153 -11.97 -6.10 -8.14
N ARG A 154 -12.87 -5.94 -7.17
CA ARG A 154 -14.31 -6.10 -7.34
C ARG A 154 -15.09 -5.29 -6.30
N VAL A 155 -16.37 -5.09 -6.55
CA VAL A 155 -17.29 -4.48 -5.57
C VAL A 155 -17.47 -5.40 -4.34
N PRO A 156 -17.64 -4.84 -3.14
CA PRO A 156 -17.96 -5.61 -1.94
C PRO A 156 -19.33 -6.29 -2.06
N GLY A 157 -19.43 -7.53 -1.61
CA GLY A 157 -20.68 -8.23 -1.38
C GLY A 157 -21.26 -7.96 0.01
N PRO A 158 -22.35 -8.64 0.39
CA PRO A 158 -22.94 -8.51 1.72
C PRO A 158 -21.92 -8.83 2.83
N GLY A 159 -21.73 -7.90 3.76
CA GLY A 159 -20.79 -8.05 4.89
C GLY A 159 -19.33 -7.74 4.56
N GLU A 160 -18.99 -7.42 3.31
CA GLU A 160 -17.65 -6.98 2.93
C GLU A 160 -17.55 -5.46 2.96
N HIS A 161 -16.45 -4.94 3.49
CA HIS A 161 -16.23 -3.51 3.66
C HIS A 161 -14.75 -3.18 3.58
N ASP A 162 -14.45 -1.87 3.53
CA ASP A 162 -13.08 -1.38 3.64
C ASP A 162 -12.43 -1.85 4.95
N ILE A 163 -11.13 -2.14 4.91
CA ILE A 163 -10.40 -2.55 6.12
C ILE A 163 -10.09 -1.29 6.91
N LEU A 164 -10.54 -1.26 8.15
CA LEU A 164 -10.29 -0.19 9.12
C LEU A 164 -9.31 -0.71 10.16
N ILE A 165 -8.17 -0.06 10.29
CA ILE A 165 -7.22 -0.31 11.39
C ILE A 165 -7.33 0.90 12.32
N ASP A 166 -8.04 0.72 13.42
CA ASP A 166 -8.25 1.78 14.39
C ASP A 166 -7.05 1.90 15.37
N ALA A 167 -7.13 2.88 16.28
CA ALA A 167 -6.06 3.12 17.24
C ALA A 167 -5.81 1.91 18.17
N GLN A 168 -6.86 1.16 18.52
CA GLN A 168 -6.74 0.00 19.39
C GLN A 168 -6.03 -1.15 18.66
N ASN A 169 -6.38 -1.39 17.38
CA ASN A 169 -5.67 -2.36 16.55
C ASN A 169 -4.19 -2.01 16.39
N PHE A 170 -3.85 -0.73 16.21
CA PHE A 170 -2.45 -0.30 16.13
C PHE A 170 -1.69 -0.57 17.43
N LEU A 171 -2.28 -0.29 18.60
CA LEU A 171 -1.66 -0.60 19.88
C LEU A 171 -1.44 -2.12 20.04
N GLU A 172 -2.43 -2.94 19.68
CA GLU A 172 -2.33 -4.40 19.76
C GLU A 172 -1.25 -4.98 18.85
N ILE A 173 -1.17 -4.51 17.59
CA ILE A 173 -0.18 -5.01 16.61
C ILE A 173 1.25 -4.58 17.00
N THR A 174 1.39 -3.46 17.71
CA THR A 174 2.70 -2.89 18.08
C THR A 174 3.13 -3.16 19.52
N GLU A 175 2.27 -3.78 20.34
CA GLU A 175 2.48 -3.99 21.77
C GLU A 175 3.85 -4.61 22.10
N LYS A 176 4.31 -5.56 21.29
CA LYS A 176 5.56 -6.32 21.50
C LYS A 176 6.80 -5.69 20.86
N LEU A 177 6.66 -4.51 20.26
CA LEU A 177 7.73 -3.83 19.53
C LEU A 177 8.33 -2.66 20.32
N PHE A 178 7.74 -2.33 21.47
CA PHE A 178 8.24 -1.34 22.43
C PHE A 178 8.88 -2.01 23.64
#